data_AF-A0A1F8QJL4-F1
#
_entry.id   AF-A0A1F8QJL4-F1
#
_cell.length_a   1.000
_cell.length_b   1.000
_cell.length_c   1.000
_cell.angle_alpha   90.00
_cell.angle_beta   90.00
_cell.angle_gamma   90.00
#
_symmetry.space_group_name_H-M   'P 1'
#
loop_
_entity.id
_entity.type
_entity.pdbx_description
1 polymer ?
#
loop_
_entity_poly.entity_id
_entity_poly.type
_entity_poly.pdbx_seq_one_letter_code
_entity_poly.pdbx_strand_id
1 'polypeptide(L)'
;MNAYSSDNLYAVDTNSGTGTQTTCASTRKDRHIYYSFNINLPPSAIINGLEVRLEAKAENTNGSPHFCVQVSWDGGLTWTSAKISNNLTTNDALYTLGSANDTWGHAWTSGQLSNSSFRIQLVSIASNTTRDFSLDCVAVNVFYQP
;
A
#
# COMPACT_ATOMS: atom_id res chain seq x y z
N MET A 1 -10.16 -11.91 5.13
CA MET A 1 -9.18 -11.24 4.24
C MET A 1 -8.00 -10.94 5.12
N ASN A 2 -6.88 -11.62 4.89
CA ASN A 2 -5.76 -11.76 5.85
C ASN A 2 -4.73 -10.62 5.65
N ALA A 3 -5.21 -9.37 5.65
CA ALA A 3 -4.39 -8.20 5.35
C ALA A 3 -4.84 -6.91 6.06
N TYR A 4 -5.84 -6.98 6.94
CA TYR A 4 -6.35 -5.82 7.70
C TYR A 4 -6.14 -5.96 9.21
N SER A 5 -5.52 -7.06 9.64
CA SER A 5 -5.20 -7.37 11.03
C SER A 5 -3.78 -7.90 11.08
N SER A 6 -2.99 -7.40 12.03
CA SER A 6 -1.69 -7.96 12.38
C SER A 6 -1.95 -9.19 13.25
N ASP A 7 -1.97 -10.38 12.64
CA ASP A 7 -2.32 -11.64 13.28
C ASP A 7 -1.44 -12.82 12.85
N ASN A 8 -0.40 -12.57 12.07
CA ASN A 8 0.48 -13.57 11.45
C ASN A 8 -0.24 -14.50 10.45
N LEU A 9 -1.40 -14.10 9.92
CA LEU A 9 -2.03 -14.72 8.77
C LEU A 9 -1.80 -13.82 7.55
N TYR A 10 -1.04 -14.33 6.59
CA TYR A 10 -0.60 -13.53 5.47
C TYR A 10 -1.52 -13.67 4.25
N ALA A 11 -1.78 -12.56 3.57
CA ALA A 11 -2.09 -12.56 2.15
C ALA A 11 -0.78 -12.81 1.37
N VAL A 12 -0.73 -13.91 0.62
CA VAL A 12 0.45 -14.31 -0.14
C VAL A 12 0.24 -14.02 -1.61
N ASP A 13 1.21 -13.32 -2.19
CA ASP A 13 1.35 -13.13 -3.63
C ASP A 13 2.49 -14.03 -4.10
N THR A 14 2.11 -15.17 -4.70
CA THR A 14 3.06 -16.19 -5.17
C THR A 14 3.56 -15.81 -6.55
N ASN A 15 4.88 -15.64 -6.67
CA ASN A 15 5.56 -15.08 -7.82
C ASN A 15 5.12 -13.63 -8.11
N SER A 16 6.00 -12.65 -8.02
CA SER A 16 5.70 -11.22 -8.30
C SER A 16 5.42 -10.89 -9.78
N GLY A 17 4.55 -11.65 -10.43
CA GLY A 17 4.20 -11.55 -11.83
C GLY A 17 5.14 -12.27 -12.80
N THR A 18 5.01 -11.93 -14.09
CA THR A 18 5.56 -12.70 -15.23
C THR A 18 6.83 -12.11 -15.85
N GLY A 19 7.36 -11.03 -15.28
CA GLY A 19 8.54 -10.34 -15.80
C GLY A 19 9.50 -9.85 -14.71
N THR A 20 10.69 -9.42 -15.13
CA THR A 20 11.77 -8.93 -14.25
C THR A 20 11.87 -7.40 -14.20
N GLN A 21 10.94 -6.68 -14.86
CA GLN A 21 10.90 -5.23 -14.84
C GLN A 21 10.61 -4.71 -13.43
N THR A 22 11.33 -3.67 -13.02
CA THR A 22 11.26 -3.11 -11.66
C THR A 22 10.50 -1.78 -11.59
N THR A 23 9.81 -1.39 -12.65
CA THR A 23 9.02 -0.16 -12.66
C THR A 23 7.65 -0.39 -12.00
N CYS A 24 7.23 0.54 -11.13
CA CYS A 24 5.92 0.49 -10.48
C CYS A 24 4.73 0.45 -11.46
N ALA A 25 4.93 0.95 -12.69
CA ALA A 25 3.92 0.96 -13.76
C ALA A 25 3.92 -0.32 -14.61
N SER A 26 4.81 -1.28 -14.36
CA SER A 26 4.86 -2.52 -15.12
C SER A 26 3.52 -3.27 -15.05
N THR A 27 3.02 -3.68 -16.20
CA THR A 27 1.83 -4.54 -16.34
C THR A 27 2.17 -6.02 -16.17
N ARG A 28 3.45 -6.36 -16.03
CA ARG A 28 3.95 -7.72 -15.80
C ARG A 28 4.12 -8.03 -14.31
N LYS A 29 3.76 -7.10 -13.44
CA LYS A 29 3.89 -7.20 -11.98
C LYS A 29 2.52 -7.28 -11.36
N ASP A 30 2.41 -8.12 -10.34
CA ASP A 30 1.14 -8.40 -9.68
C ASP A 30 0.74 -7.24 -8.77
N ARG A 31 -0.57 -7.02 -8.69
CA ARG A 31 -1.16 -5.85 -8.06
C ARG A 31 -2.36 -6.25 -7.24
N HIS A 32 -2.46 -5.70 -6.04
CA HIS A 32 -3.61 -5.89 -5.19
C HIS A 32 -4.18 -4.55 -4.73
N ILE A 33 -5.50 -4.48 -4.61
CA ILE A 33 -6.22 -3.28 -4.17
C ILE A 33 -6.91 -3.58 -2.84
N TYR A 34 -6.61 -2.77 -1.84
CA TYR A 34 -7.16 -2.83 -0.48
C TYR A 34 -8.08 -1.64 -0.24
N TYR A 35 -9.15 -1.88 0.52
CA TYR A 35 -10.26 -0.94 0.71
C TYR A 35 -11.05 -1.23 1.98
N SER A 36 -12.07 -0.41 2.26
CA SER A 36 -12.91 -0.55 3.46
C SER A 36 -12.13 -0.41 4.78
N PHE A 37 -11.28 0.61 4.88
CA PHE A 37 -10.46 0.91 6.06
C PHE A 37 -11.27 1.45 7.25
N ASN A 38 -12.57 1.70 7.09
CA ASN A 38 -13.48 2.19 8.13
C ASN A 38 -13.02 3.48 8.80
N ILE A 39 -12.44 4.38 7.99
CA ILE A 39 -12.00 5.70 8.43
C ILE A 39 -13.23 6.55 8.76
N ASN A 40 -13.31 7.03 10.00
CA ASN A 40 -14.38 7.91 10.47
C ASN A 40 -13.78 9.26 10.84
N LEU A 41 -14.20 10.32 10.13
CA LEU A 41 -13.69 11.68 10.30
C LEU A 41 -14.86 12.68 10.40
N PRO A 42 -14.69 13.80 11.13
CA PRO A 42 -15.62 14.92 11.03
C PRO A 42 -15.77 15.41 9.58
N PRO A 43 -16.97 15.81 9.13
CA PRO A 43 -17.15 16.32 7.77
C PRO A 43 -16.26 17.53 7.45
N SER A 44 -15.97 18.38 8.44
CA SER A 44 -15.11 19.58 8.32
C SER A 44 -13.61 19.31 8.41
N ALA A 45 -13.20 18.06 8.65
CA ALA A 45 -11.81 17.73 8.92
C ALA A 45 -10.90 18.19 7.78
N ILE A 46 -9.89 18.98 8.12
CA ILE A 46 -8.83 19.39 7.20
C ILE A 46 -7.74 18.33 7.24
N ILE A 47 -7.48 17.66 6.13
CA ILE A 47 -6.51 16.56 6.06
C ILE A 47 -5.11 17.13 5.81
N ASN A 48 -4.21 16.90 6.75
CA ASN A 48 -2.81 17.35 6.70
C ASN A 48 -1.91 16.36 5.98
N GLY A 49 -2.19 15.06 6.15
CA GLY A 49 -1.38 14.01 5.55
C GLY A 49 -1.91 12.62 5.80
N LEU A 50 -1.40 11.69 5.00
CA LEU A 50 -1.69 10.27 5.06
C LEU A 50 -0.41 9.46 5.20
N GLU A 51 -0.46 8.45 6.06
CA GLU A 51 0.61 7.48 6.22
C GLU A 51 0.04 6.07 6.01
N VAL A 52 0.64 5.32 5.09
CA VAL A 52 0.33 3.91 4.85
C VAL A 52 1.39 3.07 5.54
N ARG A 53 0.95 2.11 6.36
CA ARG A 53 1.81 1.14 7.04
C ARG A 53 1.56 -0.24 6.47
N LEU A 54 2.64 -0.92 6.12
CA LEU A 54 2.63 -2.32 5.70
C LEU A 54 3.37 -3.15 6.73
N GLU A 55 2.82 -4.28 7.12
CA GLU A 55 3.52 -5.35 7.81
C GLU A 55 3.69 -6.50 6.83
N ALA A 56 4.94 -6.76 6.45
CA ALA A 56 5.21 -7.67 5.36
C ALA A 56 6.62 -8.28 5.41
N LYS A 57 6.78 -9.33 4.62
CA LYS A 57 8.05 -9.96 4.31
C LYS A 57 8.07 -10.49 2.88
N ALA A 58 9.25 -10.85 2.41
CA ALA A 58 9.43 -11.65 1.21
C ALA A 58 10.15 -12.95 1.59
N GLU A 59 9.92 -14.03 0.86
CA GLU A 59 10.57 -15.32 1.18
C GLU A 59 12.12 -15.24 1.12
N ASN A 60 12.68 -14.33 0.31
CA ASN A 60 14.11 -14.11 0.11
C ASN A 60 14.37 -12.72 -0.52
N THR A 61 15.54 -12.13 -0.27
CA THR A 61 15.85 -10.74 -0.65
C THR A 61 16.49 -10.58 -2.03
N ASN A 62 16.83 -11.66 -2.73
CA ASN A 62 17.36 -11.57 -4.10
C ASN A 62 16.35 -10.89 -5.03
N GLY A 63 16.84 -10.03 -5.91
CA GLY A 63 16.01 -9.24 -6.81
C GLY A 63 15.35 -8.03 -6.16
N SER A 64 15.77 -7.65 -4.95
CA SER A 64 15.34 -6.43 -4.24
C SER A 64 13.81 -6.32 -4.14
N PRO A 65 13.14 -7.28 -3.48
CA PRO A 65 11.69 -7.25 -3.33
C PRO A 65 11.26 -5.98 -2.58
N HIS A 66 10.30 -5.25 -3.10
CA HIS A 66 9.69 -4.09 -2.45
C HIS A 66 8.26 -3.88 -2.95
N PHE A 67 7.50 -3.05 -2.25
CA PHE A 67 6.19 -2.60 -2.72
C PHE A 67 6.28 -1.23 -3.37
N CYS A 68 5.59 -1.08 -4.50
CA CYS A 68 5.11 0.24 -4.92
C CYS A 68 3.70 0.44 -4.38
N VAL A 69 3.47 1.58 -3.73
CA VAL A 69 2.22 1.92 -3.07
C VAL A 69 1.61 3.15 -3.74
N GLN A 70 0.33 3.06 -4.08
CA GLN A 70 -0.46 4.16 -4.63
C GLN A 70 -1.77 4.27 -3.84
N VAL A 71 -2.31 5.46 -3.73
CA VAL A 71 -3.62 5.68 -3.11
C VAL A 71 -4.59 6.31 -4.11
N SER A 72 -5.88 6.06 -3.91
CA SER A 72 -6.96 6.57 -4.75
C SER A 72 -8.07 7.20 -3.90
N TRP A 73 -8.71 8.23 -4.42
CA TRP A 73 -9.80 8.98 -3.79
C TRP A 73 -11.16 8.78 -4.49
N ASP A 74 -11.22 7.95 -5.52
CA ASP A 74 -12.39 7.83 -6.41
C ASP A 74 -12.73 6.38 -6.78
N GLY A 75 -12.45 5.45 -5.86
CA GLY A 75 -12.76 4.03 -6.03
C GLY A 75 -11.78 3.27 -6.92
N GLY A 76 -10.61 3.86 -7.19
CA GLY A 76 -9.54 3.25 -7.99
C GLY A 76 -9.54 3.65 -9.47
N LEU A 77 -10.23 4.73 -9.84
CA LEU A 77 -10.21 5.26 -11.20
C LEU A 77 -8.96 6.10 -11.45
N THR A 78 -8.56 6.89 -10.45
CA THR A 78 -7.32 7.66 -10.46
C THR A 78 -6.45 7.31 -9.27
N TRP A 79 -5.13 7.42 -9.46
CA TRP A 79 -4.12 7.02 -8.50
C TRP A 79 -3.05 8.09 -8.37
N THR A 80 -2.53 8.27 -7.17
CA THR A 80 -1.35 9.09 -6.94
C THR A 80 -0.11 8.51 -7.63
N SER A 81 0.96 9.29 -7.69
CA SER A 81 2.28 8.72 -7.97
C SER A 81 2.63 7.63 -6.95
N ALA A 82 3.39 6.64 -7.38
CA ALA A 82 3.82 5.55 -6.51
C ALA A 82 4.90 6.02 -5.54
N LYS A 83 4.75 5.65 -4.27
CA LYS A 83 5.85 5.65 -3.29
C LYS A 83 6.41 4.23 -3.20
N ILE A 84 7.71 4.12 -2.99
CA ILE A 84 8.42 2.83 -2.95
C ILE A 84 8.81 2.54 -1.50
N SER A 85 8.52 1.33 -1.01
CA SER A 85 8.99 0.90 0.32
C SER A 85 10.50 0.65 0.29
N ASN A 86 11.12 0.57 1.46
CA ASN A 86 12.42 -0.11 1.56
C ASN A 86 12.29 -1.56 1.06
N ASN A 87 13.43 -2.18 0.71
CA ASN A 87 13.45 -3.59 0.37
C ASN A 87 12.90 -4.43 1.54
N LEU A 88 12.04 -5.38 1.21
CA LEU A 88 11.49 -6.35 2.13
C LEU A 88 12.61 -7.22 2.71
N THR A 89 12.45 -7.61 3.98
CA THR A 89 13.31 -8.59 4.61
C THR A 89 12.65 -9.98 4.59
N THR A 90 13.39 -11.01 5.02
CA THR A 90 12.82 -12.36 5.21
C THR A 90 12.04 -12.50 6.52
N ASN A 91 12.21 -11.56 7.43
CA ASN A 91 11.41 -11.46 8.64
C ASN A 91 10.27 -10.48 8.42
N ASP A 92 9.18 -10.69 9.15
CA ASP A 92 8.08 -9.75 9.14
C ASP A 92 8.54 -8.40 9.73
N ALA A 93 8.23 -7.33 9.03
CA ALA A 93 8.70 -6.00 9.36
C ALA A 93 7.72 -4.92 8.92
N LEU A 94 7.82 -3.76 9.58
CA LEU A 94 7.00 -2.60 9.29
C LEU A 94 7.65 -1.71 8.23
N TYR A 95 6.86 -1.31 7.25
CA TYR A 95 7.22 -0.37 6.19
C TYR A 95 6.21 0.78 6.18
N THR A 96 6.70 1.99 6.41
CA THR A 96 5.89 3.20 6.49
C THR A 96 6.13 4.07 5.26
N LEU A 97 5.05 4.46 4.58
CA LEU A 97 5.09 5.36 3.43
C LEU A 97 4.17 6.55 3.68
N GLY A 98 4.65 7.75 3.36
CA GLY A 98 3.96 8.98 3.72
C GLY A 98 4.38 9.49 5.10
N SER A 99 3.66 10.48 5.61
CA SER A 99 3.91 11.10 6.91
C SER A 99 2.73 11.96 7.33
N ALA A 100 2.82 12.56 8.52
CA ALA A 100 1.81 13.48 9.03
C ALA A 100 1.52 14.71 8.15
N ASN A 101 2.45 15.08 7.27
CA ASN A 101 2.31 16.23 6.37
C ASN A 101 2.33 15.82 4.88
N ASP A 102 2.30 14.52 4.59
CA ASP A 102 2.36 14.01 3.22
C ASP A 102 0.96 13.81 2.67
N THR A 103 0.55 14.69 1.78
CA THR A 103 -0.78 14.62 1.14
C THR A 103 -0.81 13.66 -0.04
N TRP A 104 0.27 12.93 -0.33
CA TRP A 104 0.39 12.07 -1.51
C TRP A 104 0.14 12.81 -2.84
N GLY A 105 0.37 14.13 -2.85
CA GLY A 105 0.19 14.98 -4.03
C GLY A 105 -1.28 15.28 -4.35
N HIS A 106 -2.22 15.02 -3.43
CA HIS A 106 -3.64 15.25 -3.63
C HIS A 106 -4.24 16.13 -2.53
N ALA A 107 -5.20 16.99 -2.88
CA ALA A 107 -5.95 17.78 -1.91
C ALA A 107 -7.14 16.95 -1.40
N TRP A 108 -6.98 16.35 -0.22
CA TRP A 108 -7.94 15.41 0.34
C TRP A 108 -9.15 16.08 1.00
N THR A 109 -10.33 15.48 0.83
CA THR A 109 -11.51 15.77 1.62
C THR A 109 -11.88 14.58 2.51
N SER A 110 -12.58 14.85 3.61
CA SER A 110 -13.09 13.80 4.52
C SER A 110 -13.93 12.75 3.77
N GLY A 111 -14.79 13.17 2.83
CA GLY A 111 -15.64 12.27 2.04
C GLY A 111 -14.87 11.33 1.11
N GLN A 112 -13.68 11.73 0.64
CA GLN A 112 -12.81 10.88 -0.19
C GLN A 112 -12.18 9.73 0.57
N LEU A 113 -12.10 9.83 1.91
CA LEU A 113 -11.55 8.81 2.79
C LEU A 113 -12.60 7.73 3.19
N SER A 114 -13.78 7.76 2.57
CA SER A 114 -14.85 6.78 2.79
C SER A 114 -14.52 5.38 2.25
N ASN A 115 -15.21 4.36 2.75
CA ASN A 115 -15.10 2.98 2.27
C ASN A 115 -15.44 2.81 0.78
N SER A 116 -16.29 3.67 0.21
CA SER A 116 -16.63 3.62 -1.22
C SER A 116 -15.54 4.21 -2.10
N SER A 117 -14.77 5.18 -1.58
CA SER A 117 -13.85 6.00 -2.39
C SER A 117 -12.39 5.62 -2.17
N PHE A 118 -11.94 5.52 -0.92
CA PHE A 118 -10.52 5.36 -0.62
C PHE A 118 -10.02 3.95 -0.94
N ARG A 119 -8.91 3.87 -1.68
CA ARG A 119 -8.23 2.61 -2.02
C ARG A 119 -6.73 2.75 -1.82
N ILE A 120 -6.08 1.64 -1.48
CA ILE A 120 -4.62 1.50 -1.51
C ILE A 120 -4.30 0.38 -2.51
N GLN A 121 -3.43 0.67 -3.48
CA GLN A 121 -2.89 -0.33 -4.39
C GLN A 121 -1.46 -0.65 -3.99
N LEU A 122 -1.15 -1.93 -3.84
CA LEU A 122 0.21 -2.45 -3.72
C LEU A 122 0.58 -3.17 -5.00
N VAL A 123 1.80 -2.95 -5.46
CA VAL A 123 2.42 -3.70 -6.56
C VAL A 123 3.66 -4.39 -6.03
N SER A 124 3.71 -5.72 -6.16
CA SER A 124 4.87 -6.53 -5.75
C SER A 124 5.97 -6.41 -6.80
N ILE A 125 7.11 -5.81 -6.43
CA ILE A 125 8.22 -5.59 -7.35
C ILE A 125 9.45 -6.36 -6.91
N ALA A 126 9.95 -7.23 -7.79
CA ALA A 126 11.30 -7.78 -7.72
C ALA A 126 11.87 -7.91 -9.14
N SER A 127 13.19 -7.86 -9.32
CA SER A 127 13.84 -8.22 -10.59
C SER A 127 13.91 -9.74 -10.83
N ASN A 128 13.06 -10.50 -10.12
CA ASN A 128 12.87 -11.93 -10.23
C ASN A 128 11.37 -12.22 -10.39
N THR A 129 11.01 -13.24 -11.16
CA THR A 129 9.63 -13.72 -11.30
C THR A 129 9.24 -14.68 -10.19
N THR A 130 10.17 -15.42 -9.61
CA THR A 130 9.88 -16.45 -8.58
C THR A 130 9.99 -15.91 -7.16
N ARG A 131 9.45 -14.71 -6.93
CA ARG A 131 9.53 -14.05 -5.63
C ARG A 131 8.17 -14.03 -4.97
N ASP A 132 8.06 -14.66 -3.82
CA ASP A 132 6.85 -14.66 -3.01
C ASP A 132 6.85 -13.52 -1.99
N PHE A 133 5.75 -12.79 -1.95
CA PHE A 133 5.49 -11.69 -1.03
C PHE A 133 4.42 -12.13 -0.04
N SER A 134 4.57 -11.73 1.22
CA SER A 134 3.60 -11.99 2.28
C SER A 134 3.26 -10.67 2.97
N LEU A 135 1.99 -10.30 2.97
CA LEU A 135 1.46 -9.12 3.64
C LEU A 135 0.58 -9.58 4.79
N ASP A 136 0.92 -9.20 6.03
CA ASP A 136 0.10 -9.43 7.22
C ASP A 136 -0.93 -8.32 7.37
N CYS A 137 -0.50 -7.07 7.17
CA CYS A 137 -1.35 -5.91 7.40
C CYS A 137 -1.05 -4.75 6.45
N VAL A 138 -2.11 -4.11 5.95
CA VAL A 138 -2.08 -2.76 5.41
C VAL A 138 -3.00 -1.85 6.22
N ALA A 139 -2.42 -0.82 6.81
CA ALA A 139 -3.13 0.16 7.63
C ALA A 139 -2.87 1.58 7.14
N VAL A 140 -3.75 2.50 7.51
CA VAL A 140 -3.65 3.92 7.16
C VAL A 140 -3.88 4.78 8.39
N ASN A 141 -2.98 5.75 8.60
CA ASN A 141 -3.21 6.85 9.53
C ASN A 141 -3.56 8.10 8.75
N VAL A 142 -4.60 8.79 9.23
CA VAL A 142 -5.03 10.08 8.71
C VAL A 142 -4.69 11.14 9.74
N PHE A 143 -3.88 12.11 9.35
CA PHE A 143 -3.54 13.26 10.17
C PHE A 143 -4.42 14.43 9.75
N TYR A 144 -5.18 14.98 10.68
CA TYR A 144 -6.17 16.01 10.37
C TYR A 144 -6.34 17.00 11.52
N GLN A 145 -6.88 18.16 11.18
CA GLN A 145 -7.37 19.17 12.11
C GLN A 145 -8.91 19.20 12.10
N PRO A 146 -9.55 19.54 13.23
CA PRO A 146 -11.01 19.68 13.32
C PRO A 146 -11.60 20.69 12.33
#